data_AF-A0A2N4XHV9-F1
#
_entry.id   AF-A0A2N4XHV9-F1
#
_cell.length_a   1.000
_cell.length_b   1.000
_cell.length_c   1.000
_cell.angle_alpha   90.00
_cell.angle_beta   90.00
_cell.angle_gamma   90.00
#
_symmetry.space_group_name_H-M   'P 1'
#
loop_
_entity.id
_entity.type
_entity.pdbx_description
1 polymer ?
#
loop_
_entity_poly.entity_id
_entity_poly.type
_entity_poly.pdbx_seq_one_letter_code
_entity_poly.pdbx_strand_id
1 'polypeptide(L)'
;MKQNYLFCYLLLLLTAVISCTSEQPAAKSSEAKIAKLEFETAGTVYATTITGNNISLEKAIPYSAKEVSVKTITVSNGATVNIKAGDKLTTAQTDILVTAEDGVTKQTYKINWQIAAASTEAALTEIVFAYKGADYTGTVSNANIVLKKELPYNADGTISIKSFKASANATANINVGQEVGVDKSLTVSITAEDGKVKNNYTLNSFRDEEGKLLIAQSTIKSCEAFKTFQTGEFMVENNLWNVTGLTAGSYSLCVYNYNADSRFLLGWSWDFPTSATNINAYPEVIYGQKPWYPNTTTAQLPKKIGELGKLKVNYDIEMHIERGSYNLAFDNWISSAKVATPGNVQFEFMIWEDYQNLEPFGTFKETVNTTNGSYKFYMGEPTWEPAGSNWTYVAFARTDKRQAGKVDVDELIAYLVSKGIVSKDSYLSSIEFGNELGNTKGYSVLKTFVVETR
;
A
#
# COMPACT_ATOMS: atom_id res chain seq x y z
N MET A 1 -121.92 -35.55 4.53
CA MET A 1 -123.36 -35.25 4.53
C MET A 1 -123.53 -33.87 3.90
N LYS A 2 -124.26 -33.80 2.77
CA LYS A 2 -124.78 -32.61 2.04
C LYS A 2 -123.75 -31.69 1.35
N GLN A 3 -123.75 -31.48 0.01
CA GLN A 3 -124.76 -30.81 -0.87
C GLN A 3 -125.16 -29.42 -0.35
N ASN A 4 -125.35 -28.35 -1.12
CA ASN A 4 -125.18 -27.99 -2.54
C ASN A 4 -125.70 -26.53 -2.64
N TYR A 5 -125.11 -25.71 -3.53
CA TYR A 5 -125.70 -24.52 -4.20
C TYR A 5 -126.17 -23.32 -3.30
N LEU A 6 -126.33 -22.06 -3.72
CA LEU A 6 -126.43 -21.41 -5.04
C LEU A 6 -126.33 -19.86 -4.84
N PHE A 7 -125.66 -19.17 -5.78
CA PHE A 7 -125.93 -17.80 -6.30
C PHE A 7 -125.95 -16.56 -5.38
N CYS A 8 -125.14 -15.53 -5.70
CA CYS A 8 -125.59 -14.40 -6.54
C CYS A 8 -124.42 -13.45 -6.94
N TYR A 9 -124.61 -12.81 -8.09
CA TYR A 9 -123.72 -11.92 -8.85
C TYR A 9 -123.16 -10.70 -8.08
N LEU A 10 -121.91 -10.28 -8.36
CA LEU A 10 -121.67 -9.04 -9.12
C LEU A 10 -120.21 -8.93 -9.59
N LEU A 11 -120.08 -8.56 -10.86
CA LEU A 11 -118.89 -8.43 -11.69
C LEU A 11 -118.14 -7.12 -11.40
N LEU A 12 -116.86 -7.16 -11.07
CA LEU A 12 -115.94 -6.03 -11.28
C LEU A 12 -114.56 -6.56 -11.69
N LEU A 13 -114.17 -6.21 -12.91
CA LEU A 13 -112.87 -6.53 -13.50
C LEU A 13 -111.74 -5.96 -12.66
N LEU A 14 -110.86 -6.83 -12.16
CA LEU A 14 -109.50 -6.50 -11.77
C LEU A 14 -108.58 -7.43 -12.58
N THR A 15 -107.89 -6.88 -13.58
CA THR A 15 -106.86 -7.59 -14.33
C THR A 15 -105.68 -7.87 -13.40
N ALA A 16 -105.60 -9.11 -12.92
CA ALA A 16 -104.42 -9.63 -12.25
C ALA A 16 -103.31 -9.85 -13.29
N VAL A 17 -102.27 -9.02 -13.24
CA VAL A 17 -101.00 -9.31 -13.92
C VAL A 17 -100.30 -10.38 -13.08
N ILE A 18 -100.36 -11.62 -13.55
CA ILE A 18 -99.45 -12.68 -13.11
C ILE A 18 -98.09 -12.35 -13.72
N SER A 19 -97.22 -11.67 -12.97
CA SER A 19 -95.80 -11.61 -13.35
C SER A 19 -95.12 -12.89 -12.92
N CYS A 20 -94.76 -13.68 -13.91
CA CYS A 20 -93.82 -14.79 -13.78
C CYS A 20 -92.42 -14.16 -13.63
N THR A 21 -91.87 -14.08 -12.42
CA THR A 21 -90.45 -13.74 -12.24
C THR A 21 -89.63 -14.99 -12.52
N SER A 22 -89.14 -15.13 -13.75
CA SER A 22 -87.93 -15.91 -14.00
C SER A 22 -86.78 -15.17 -13.32
N GLU A 23 -86.13 -15.78 -12.32
CA GLU A 23 -84.81 -15.34 -11.86
C GLU A 23 -83.85 -15.39 -13.05
N GLN A 24 -83.59 -14.23 -13.65
CA GLN A 24 -82.54 -14.06 -14.62
C GLN A 24 -81.21 -14.20 -13.86
N PRO A 25 -80.27 -15.06 -14.30
CA PRO A 25 -78.97 -15.15 -13.65
C PRO A 25 -78.33 -13.76 -13.62
N ALA A 26 -77.82 -13.36 -12.45
CA ALA A 26 -77.20 -12.06 -12.25
C ALA A 26 -76.17 -11.79 -13.37
N ALA A 27 -76.23 -10.61 -13.98
CA ALA A 27 -75.30 -10.25 -15.04
C ALA A 27 -73.87 -10.25 -14.48
N LYS A 28 -72.96 -10.99 -15.12
CA LYS A 28 -71.54 -11.05 -14.75
C LYS A 28 -70.90 -9.66 -14.86
N SER A 29 -70.04 -9.32 -13.91
CA SER A 29 -69.37 -8.02 -13.87
C SER A 29 -68.36 -7.83 -15.02
N SER A 30 -68.32 -6.64 -15.60
CA SER A 30 -67.28 -6.19 -16.54
C SER A 30 -66.12 -5.46 -15.86
N GLU A 31 -66.10 -5.38 -14.52
CA GLU A 31 -64.99 -4.75 -13.81
C GLU A 31 -63.74 -5.65 -13.79
N ALA A 32 -62.66 -5.17 -14.40
CA ALA A 32 -61.31 -5.76 -14.34
C ALA A 32 -60.34 -4.80 -13.63
N LYS A 33 -60.43 -4.68 -12.30
CA LYS A 33 -59.62 -3.75 -11.50
C LYS A 33 -58.70 -4.46 -10.51
N ILE A 34 -57.51 -3.93 -10.28
CA ILE A 34 -56.68 -4.28 -9.12
C ILE A 34 -56.99 -3.31 -7.98
N ALA A 35 -57.43 -3.83 -6.84
CA ALA A 35 -57.74 -3.04 -5.64
C ALA A 35 -56.54 -2.88 -4.72
N LYS A 36 -55.70 -3.93 -4.62
CA LYS A 36 -54.49 -3.91 -3.80
C LYS A 36 -53.41 -4.81 -4.42
N LEU A 37 -52.17 -4.35 -4.41
CA LEU A 37 -51.00 -5.14 -4.79
C LEU A 37 -49.82 -4.75 -3.90
N GLU A 38 -49.16 -5.74 -3.32
CA GLU A 38 -47.94 -5.57 -2.52
C GLU A 38 -46.90 -6.59 -2.98
N PHE A 39 -45.64 -6.16 -3.03
CA PHE A 39 -44.49 -7.04 -3.30
C PHE A 39 -43.66 -7.26 -2.05
N GLU A 40 -42.85 -8.30 -2.02
CA GLU A 40 -41.90 -8.60 -0.94
C GLU A 40 -40.54 -9.00 -1.52
N THR A 41 -39.47 -8.40 -0.99
CA THR A 41 -38.09 -8.84 -1.26
C THR A 41 -37.20 -8.52 -0.06
N ALA A 42 -36.21 -9.38 0.21
CA ALA A 42 -35.34 -9.29 1.39
C ALA A 42 -36.12 -9.09 2.72
N GLY A 43 -37.29 -9.74 2.86
CA GLY A 43 -38.16 -9.62 4.05
C GLY A 43 -38.85 -8.27 4.23
N THR A 44 -38.73 -7.34 3.27
CA THR A 44 -39.39 -6.04 3.28
C THR A 44 -40.59 -6.05 2.34
N VAL A 45 -41.74 -5.55 2.81
CA VAL A 45 -42.95 -5.39 1.99
C VAL A 45 -42.94 -4.01 1.32
N TYR A 46 -43.23 -4.00 0.02
CA TYR A 46 -43.29 -2.83 -0.84
C TYR A 46 -44.73 -2.61 -1.28
N ALA A 47 -45.35 -1.57 -0.73
CA ALA A 47 -46.69 -1.12 -1.12
C ALA A 47 -46.67 -0.48 -2.52
N THR A 48 -47.82 -0.51 -3.17
CA THR A 48 -48.00 0.09 -4.50
C THR A 48 -49.18 1.05 -4.52
N THR A 49 -49.04 2.10 -5.33
CA THR A 49 -50.14 2.97 -5.72
C THR A 49 -50.58 2.60 -7.14
N ILE A 50 -51.89 2.53 -7.35
CA ILE A 50 -52.50 2.16 -8.63
C ILE A 50 -53.26 3.37 -9.17
N THR A 51 -52.78 3.95 -10.26
CA THR A 51 -53.39 5.12 -10.92
C THR A 51 -53.70 4.79 -12.37
N GLY A 52 -55.00 4.65 -12.67
CA GLY A 52 -55.44 4.09 -13.95
C GLY A 52 -54.92 2.67 -14.13
N ASN A 53 -54.14 2.44 -15.19
CA ASN A 53 -53.54 1.14 -15.51
C ASN A 53 -52.05 1.04 -15.12
N ASN A 54 -51.55 1.99 -14.33
CA ASN A 54 -50.16 2.01 -13.89
C ASN A 54 -50.07 1.66 -12.41
N ILE A 55 -49.16 0.73 -12.08
CA ILE A 55 -48.79 0.34 -10.73
C ILE A 55 -47.41 0.94 -10.47
N SER A 56 -47.29 1.77 -9.45
CA SER A 56 -46.02 2.36 -9.03
C SER A 56 -45.72 1.94 -7.59
N LEU A 57 -44.47 1.57 -7.32
CA LEU A 57 -44.04 1.28 -5.96
C LEU A 57 -43.93 2.59 -5.17
N GLU A 58 -44.28 2.56 -3.89
CA GLU A 58 -44.15 3.72 -3.00
C GLU A 58 -42.71 3.93 -2.50
N LYS A 59 -41.91 2.86 -2.55
CA LYS A 59 -40.49 2.85 -2.20
C LYS A 59 -39.72 2.02 -3.22
N ALA A 60 -38.53 2.49 -3.59
CA ALA A 60 -37.67 1.75 -4.49
C ALA A 60 -37.20 0.42 -3.87
N ILE A 61 -37.24 -0.66 -4.65
CA ILE A 61 -36.64 -1.95 -4.29
C ILE A 61 -35.11 -1.87 -4.39
N PRO A 62 -34.35 -2.71 -3.65
CA PRO A 62 -32.90 -2.68 -3.66
C PRO A 62 -32.36 -2.94 -5.06
N TYR A 63 -31.22 -2.34 -5.41
CA TYR A 63 -30.57 -2.56 -6.72
C TYR A 63 -30.31 -4.04 -7.00
N SER A 64 -29.94 -4.80 -5.96
CA SER A 64 -29.67 -6.24 -6.03
C SER A 64 -30.93 -7.11 -6.24
N ALA A 65 -32.14 -6.56 -6.13
CA ALA A 65 -33.37 -7.32 -6.29
C ALA A 65 -33.69 -7.58 -7.77
N LYS A 66 -33.23 -8.73 -8.28
CA LYS A 66 -33.57 -9.23 -9.63
C LYS A 66 -34.96 -9.88 -9.70
N GLU A 67 -35.43 -10.38 -8.56
CA GLU A 67 -36.74 -11.00 -8.38
C GLU A 67 -37.43 -10.42 -7.14
N VAL A 68 -38.75 -10.30 -7.21
CA VAL A 68 -39.62 -9.95 -6.08
C VAL A 68 -40.77 -10.95 -5.99
N SER A 69 -41.27 -11.19 -4.78
CA SER A 69 -42.43 -12.06 -4.59
C SER A 69 -43.71 -11.23 -4.49
N VAL A 70 -44.83 -11.72 -5.02
CA VAL A 70 -46.15 -11.11 -4.82
C VAL A 70 -46.58 -11.41 -3.38
N LYS A 71 -46.68 -10.38 -2.54
CA LYS A 71 -47.12 -10.54 -1.14
C LYS A 71 -48.63 -10.67 -1.04
N THR A 72 -49.34 -9.79 -1.72
CA THR A 72 -50.80 -9.73 -1.68
C THR A 72 -51.28 -9.16 -3.00
N ILE A 73 -52.36 -9.74 -3.53
CA ILE A 73 -53.09 -9.20 -4.67
C ILE A 73 -54.58 -9.36 -4.45
N THR A 74 -55.33 -8.28 -4.67
CA THR A 74 -56.79 -8.24 -4.58
C THR A 74 -57.34 -7.57 -5.83
N VAL A 75 -58.30 -8.22 -6.49
CA VAL A 75 -58.95 -7.72 -7.71
C VAL A 75 -60.45 -7.49 -7.49
N SER A 76 -61.13 -6.85 -8.45
CA SER A 76 -62.58 -6.68 -8.47
C SER A 76 -63.31 -8.01 -8.28
N ASN A 77 -64.49 -7.97 -7.64
CA ASN A 77 -65.26 -9.18 -7.33
C ASN A 77 -65.57 -9.99 -8.60
N GLY A 78 -65.32 -11.30 -8.57
CA GLY A 78 -65.51 -12.20 -9.70
C GLY A 78 -64.43 -12.14 -10.80
N ALA A 79 -63.50 -11.18 -10.75
CA ALA A 79 -62.38 -11.10 -11.71
C ALA A 79 -61.27 -12.12 -11.40
N THR A 80 -60.48 -12.45 -12.41
CA THR A 80 -59.29 -13.31 -12.31
C THR A 80 -58.05 -12.54 -12.74
N VAL A 81 -56.87 -12.93 -12.24
CA VAL A 81 -55.59 -12.29 -12.55
C VAL A 81 -54.52 -13.34 -12.82
N ASN A 82 -53.57 -13.02 -13.71
CA ASN A 82 -52.52 -13.94 -14.15
C ASN A 82 -51.36 -14.15 -13.16
N ILE A 83 -51.45 -13.59 -11.96
CA ILE A 83 -50.49 -13.76 -10.86
C ILE A 83 -51.24 -14.01 -9.55
N LYS A 84 -50.59 -14.65 -8.58
CA LYS A 84 -51.12 -14.91 -7.23
C LYS A 84 -50.08 -14.60 -6.15
N ALA A 85 -50.54 -14.49 -4.91
CA ALA A 85 -49.64 -14.38 -3.76
C ALA A 85 -48.65 -15.56 -3.72
N GLY A 86 -47.38 -15.26 -3.51
CA GLY A 86 -46.26 -16.20 -3.55
C GLY A 86 -45.56 -16.33 -4.91
N ASP A 87 -46.15 -15.82 -6.00
CA ASP A 87 -45.48 -15.84 -7.30
C ASP A 87 -44.23 -14.95 -7.29
N LYS A 88 -43.18 -15.37 -8.00
CA LYS A 88 -41.95 -14.60 -8.18
C LYS A 88 -41.98 -13.89 -9.54
N LEU A 89 -41.81 -12.58 -9.52
CA LEU A 89 -41.71 -11.74 -10.70
C LEU A 89 -40.28 -11.25 -10.85
N THR A 90 -39.75 -11.29 -12.07
CA THR A 90 -38.50 -10.59 -12.37
C THR A 90 -38.77 -9.11 -12.53
N THR A 91 -37.79 -8.25 -12.25
CA THR A 91 -37.92 -6.80 -12.48
C THR A 91 -37.98 -6.42 -13.97
N ALA A 92 -37.84 -7.39 -14.88
CA ALA A 92 -38.11 -7.23 -16.30
C ALA A 92 -39.60 -7.45 -16.65
N GLN A 93 -40.36 -8.17 -15.82
CA GLN A 93 -41.79 -8.37 -16.05
C GLN A 93 -42.55 -7.09 -15.68
N THR A 94 -43.25 -6.51 -16.66
CA THR A 94 -44.01 -5.27 -16.46
C THR A 94 -45.51 -5.46 -16.45
N ASP A 95 -46.03 -6.56 -16.97
CA ASP A 95 -47.46 -6.65 -17.28
C ASP A 95 -48.21 -7.61 -16.34
N ILE A 96 -49.35 -7.15 -15.81
CA ILE A 96 -50.33 -7.94 -15.06
C ILE A 96 -51.66 -7.87 -15.79
N LEU A 97 -52.24 -9.02 -16.12
CA LEU A 97 -53.51 -9.12 -16.83
C LEU A 97 -54.64 -9.48 -15.86
N VAL A 98 -55.64 -8.62 -15.77
CA VAL A 98 -56.90 -8.88 -15.07
C VAL A 98 -58.00 -9.15 -16.10
N THR A 99 -58.72 -10.25 -15.92
CA THR A 99 -59.91 -10.60 -16.73
C THR A 99 -61.15 -10.47 -15.86
N ALA A 100 -62.12 -9.67 -16.27
CA ALA A 100 -63.37 -9.50 -15.54
C ALA A 100 -64.18 -10.81 -15.48
N GLU A 101 -65.19 -10.84 -14.62
CA GLU A 101 -66.06 -12.00 -14.43
C GLU A 101 -66.79 -12.40 -15.73
N ASP A 102 -67.12 -11.43 -16.58
CA ASP A 102 -67.72 -11.64 -17.90
C ASP A 102 -66.84 -12.46 -18.87
N GLY A 103 -65.53 -12.61 -18.58
CA GLY A 103 -64.56 -13.33 -19.41
C GLY A 103 -64.16 -12.61 -20.71
N VAL A 104 -64.74 -11.46 -20.99
CA VAL A 104 -64.56 -10.67 -22.23
C VAL A 104 -63.71 -9.44 -21.94
N THR A 105 -64.03 -8.70 -20.87
CA THR A 105 -63.34 -7.47 -20.51
C THR A 105 -61.99 -7.80 -19.89
N LYS A 106 -60.92 -7.30 -20.50
CA LYS A 106 -59.53 -7.53 -20.05
C LYS A 106 -58.83 -6.19 -19.84
N GLN A 107 -58.14 -6.07 -18.72
CA GLN A 107 -57.35 -4.90 -18.39
C GLN A 107 -55.91 -5.32 -18.07
N THR A 108 -54.97 -4.80 -18.86
CA THR A 108 -53.54 -4.94 -18.57
C THR A 108 -53.08 -3.76 -17.73
N TYR A 109 -52.42 -4.07 -16.62
CA TYR A 109 -51.73 -3.14 -15.74
C TYR A 109 -50.23 -3.20 -15.98
N LYS A 110 -49.57 -2.04 -15.99
CA LYS A 110 -48.12 -1.92 -16.13
C LYS A 110 -47.47 -1.58 -14.80
N ILE A 111 -46.49 -2.38 -14.41
CA ILE A 111 -45.63 -2.16 -13.25
C ILE A 111 -44.50 -1.23 -13.65
N ASN A 112 -44.43 -0.09 -12.96
CA ASN A 112 -43.30 0.84 -13.02
C ASN A 112 -42.36 0.50 -11.87
N TRP A 113 -41.39 -0.39 -12.14
CA TRP A 113 -40.37 -0.75 -11.15
C TRP A 113 -39.56 0.49 -10.76
N GLN A 114 -39.60 0.84 -9.47
CA GLN A 114 -38.68 1.79 -8.89
C GLN A 114 -37.54 1.00 -8.26
N ILE A 115 -36.34 1.06 -8.84
CA ILE A 115 -35.15 0.36 -8.36
C ILE A 115 -34.18 1.41 -7.81
N ALA A 116 -33.65 1.17 -6.62
CA ALA A 116 -32.64 2.04 -6.03
C ALA A 116 -31.39 2.09 -6.91
N ALA A 117 -30.67 3.22 -6.90
CA ALA A 117 -29.38 3.31 -7.57
C ALA A 117 -28.39 2.34 -6.92
N ALA A 118 -27.54 1.71 -7.73
CA ALA A 118 -26.42 0.92 -7.24
C ALA A 118 -25.48 1.81 -6.42
N SER A 119 -25.00 1.29 -5.29
CA SER A 119 -23.99 2.01 -4.52
C SER A 119 -22.68 2.13 -5.31
N THR A 120 -22.05 3.30 -5.24
CA THR A 120 -20.72 3.59 -5.80
C THR A 120 -19.61 3.42 -4.75
N GLU A 121 -19.96 3.02 -3.54
CA GLU A 121 -19.01 2.87 -2.43
C GLU A 121 -18.16 1.60 -2.58
N ALA A 122 -16.84 1.78 -2.63
CA ALA A 122 -15.87 0.69 -2.78
C ALA A 122 -14.77 0.76 -1.70
N ALA A 123 -15.14 1.02 -0.44
CA ALA A 123 -14.17 1.17 0.63
C ALA A 123 -13.80 -0.17 1.27
N LEU A 124 -12.51 -0.37 1.58
CA LEU A 124 -12.02 -1.30 2.59
C LEU A 124 -11.67 -0.49 3.84
N THR A 125 -12.16 -0.89 5.01
CA THR A 125 -11.88 -0.16 6.27
C THR A 125 -10.97 -0.95 7.22
N GLU A 126 -11.08 -2.27 7.20
CA GLU A 126 -10.34 -3.16 8.08
C GLU A 126 -10.13 -4.52 7.42
N ILE A 127 -8.97 -5.12 7.67
CA ILE A 127 -8.66 -6.51 7.33
C ILE A 127 -7.93 -7.13 8.53
N VAL A 128 -8.21 -8.39 8.84
CA VAL A 128 -7.57 -9.14 9.92
C VAL A 128 -6.97 -10.39 9.33
N PHE A 129 -5.72 -10.63 9.67
CA PHE A 129 -4.98 -11.81 9.26
C PHE A 129 -4.71 -12.72 10.47
N ALA A 130 -4.60 -14.02 10.25
CA ALA A 130 -4.23 -15.00 11.26
C ALA A 130 -2.93 -15.70 10.88
N TYR A 131 -1.94 -15.64 11.76
CA TYR A 131 -0.63 -16.29 11.61
C TYR A 131 -0.23 -16.97 12.91
N LYS A 132 0.07 -18.27 12.87
CA LYS A 132 0.51 -19.10 14.02
C LYS A 132 -0.32 -18.86 15.31
N GLY A 133 -1.64 -18.72 15.16
CA GLY A 133 -2.59 -18.54 16.28
C GLY A 133 -2.76 -17.10 16.78
N ALA A 134 -2.05 -16.12 16.20
CA ALA A 134 -2.19 -14.70 16.53
C ALA A 134 -2.90 -13.92 15.41
N ASP A 135 -3.63 -12.87 15.82
CA ASP A 135 -4.34 -11.97 14.92
C ASP A 135 -3.51 -10.72 14.62
N TYR A 136 -3.49 -10.33 13.35
CA TYR A 136 -2.77 -9.16 12.84
C TYR A 136 -3.78 -8.27 12.11
N THR A 137 -4.17 -7.17 12.75
CA THR A 137 -5.15 -6.23 12.19
C THR A 137 -4.48 -5.20 11.31
N GLY A 138 -4.96 -5.07 10.07
CA GLY A 138 -4.64 -4.02 9.13
C GLY A 138 -5.72 -2.94 9.08
N THR A 139 -5.29 -1.67 9.13
CA THR A 139 -6.15 -0.50 8.86
C THR A 139 -5.79 0.11 7.51
N VAL A 140 -6.75 0.77 6.87
CA VAL A 140 -6.53 1.41 5.58
C VAL A 140 -6.22 2.89 5.75
N SER A 141 -5.14 3.36 5.13
CA SER A 141 -4.77 4.78 5.03
C SER A 141 -4.18 5.06 3.64
N ASN A 142 -4.71 6.06 2.92
CA ASN A 142 -4.23 6.47 1.59
C ASN A 142 -4.01 5.30 0.61
N ALA A 143 -5.01 4.41 0.48
CA ALA A 143 -4.94 3.19 -0.35
C ALA A 143 -3.87 2.15 0.06
N ASN A 144 -3.26 2.28 1.25
CA ASN A 144 -2.36 1.31 1.82
C ASN A 144 -3.01 0.59 3.00
N ILE A 145 -2.77 -0.70 3.11
CA ILE A 145 -3.08 -1.49 4.30
C ILE A 145 -1.86 -1.40 5.21
N VAL A 146 -2.06 -0.92 6.43
CA VAL A 146 -1.01 -0.80 7.45
C VAL A 146 -1.37 -1.73 8.60
N LEU A 147 -0.51 -2.71 8.87
CA LEU A 147 -0.69 -3.59 10.01
C LEU A 147 -0.42 -2.82 11.31
N LYS A 148 -1.30 -2.94 12.30
CA LYS A 148 -1.09 -2.39 13.65
C LYS A 148 0.10 -3.04 14.36
N LYS A 149 0.40 -4.28 13.97
CA LYS A 149 1.55 -5.07 14.40
C LYS A 149 2.00 -5.88 13.20
N GLU A 150 3.27 -5.84 12.86
CA GLU A 150 3.85 -6.65 11.79
C GLU A 150 4.29 -8.03 12.32
N LEU A 151 4.48 -8.97 11.41
CA LEU A 151 5.05 -10.28 11.73
C LEU A 151 6.55 -10.14 12.01
N PRO A 152 7.17 -11.00 12.83
CA PRO A 152 8.62 -11.03 12.94
C PRO A 152 9.30 -11.22 11.57
N TYR A 153 10.46 -10.62 11.36
CA TYR A 153 11.22 -10.69 10.10
C TYR A 153 11.51 -12.12 9.63
N ASN A 154 11.77 -13.03 10.59
CA ASN A 154 12.03 -14.43 10.33
C ASN A 154 10.74 -15.28 10.21
N ALA A 155 9.56 -14.65 10.21
CA ALA A 155 8.31 -15.35 9.95
C ALA A 155 8.35 -16.02 8.57
N ASP A 156 7.94 -17.27 8.51
CA ASP A 156 7.96 -18.12 7.33
C ASP A 156 6.57 -18.68 7.02
N GLY A 157 6.42 -19.23 5.81
CA GLY A 157 5.19 -19.89 5.37
C GLY A 157 4.11 -18.91 4.91
N THR A 158 2.86 -19.21 5.28
CA THR A 158 1.68 -18.45 4.85
C THR A 158 0.95 -17.81 6.02
N ILE A 159 0.26 -16.73 5.73
CA ILE A 159 -0.69 -16.04 6.60
C ILE A 159 -2.07 -16.07 5.94
N SER A 160 -3.13 -16.28 6.74
CA SER A 160 -4.50 -16.41 6.23
C SER A 160 -5.33 -15.15 6.49
N ILE A 161 -6.24 -14.82 5.57
CA ILE A 161 -7.22 -13.75 5.77
C ILE A 161 -8.32 -14.25 6.71
N LYS A 162 -8.37 -13.73 7.93
CA LYS A 162 -9.37 -14.11 8.95
C LYS A 162 -10.71 -13.43 8.73
N SER A 163 -10.70 -12.13 8.43
CA SER A 163 -11.91 -11.33 8.18
C SER A 163 -11.57 -10.00 7.52
N PHE A 164 -12.54 -9.34 6.88
CA PHE A 164 -12.39 -7.97 6.39
C PHE A 164 -13.74 -7.23 6.40
N LYS A 165 -13.70 -5.89 6.36
CA LYS A 165 -14.87 -5.01 6.31
C LYS A 165 -14.81 -4.13 5.06
N ALA A 166 -15.69 -4.42 4.11
CA ALA A 166 -15.87 -3.64 2.89
C ALA A 166 -17.20 -2.85 2.94
N SER A 167 -17.36 -1.88 2.03
CA SER A 167 -18.63 -1.18 1.80
C SER A 167 -19.79 -2.15 1.59
N ALA A 168 -20.98 -1.77 2.04
CA ALA A 168 -22.18 -2.59 1.86
C ALA A 168 -22.42 -2.89 0.37
N ASN A 169 -22.79 -4.15 0.07
CA ASN A 169 -23.01 -4.70 -1.28
C ASN A 169 -21.79 -4.68 -2.23
N ALA A 170 -20.62 -4.22 -1.77
CA ALA A 170 -19.39 -4.30 -2.54
C ALA A 170 -18.83 -5.74 -2.55
N THR A 171 -18.02 -6.05 -3.57
CA THR A 171 -17.32 -7.33 -3.70
C THR A 171 -15.82 -7.12 -3.55
N ALA A 172 -15.11 -8.16 -3.09
CA ALA A 172 -13.65 -8.14 -2.94
C ALA A 172 -13.00 -9.24 -3.81
N ASN A 173 -11.77 -9.02 -4.27
CA ASN A 173 -10.98 -10.04 -4.97
C ASN A 173 -10.28 -11.04 -4.02
N ILE A 174 -10.66 -11.05 -2.75
CA ILE A 174 -10.09 -11.89 -1.70
C ILE A 174 -11.20 -12.67 -0.98
N ASN A 175 -10.83 -13.78 -0.35
CA ASN A 175 -11.75 -14.61 0.44
C ASN A 175 -11.24 -14.82 1.87
N VAL A 176 -12.17 -14.99 2.82
CA VAL A 176 -11.81 -15.47 4.16
C VAL A 176 -11.23 -16.89 4.05
N GLY A 177 -10.13 -17.13 4.76
CA GLY A 177 -9.33 -18.36 4.69
C GLY A 177 -8.28 -18.37 3.58
N GLN A 178 -8.25 -17.38 2.69
CA GLN A 178 -7.21 -17.29 1.66
C GLN A 178 -5.83 -17.14 2.30
N GLU A 179 -4.89 -17.99 1.87
CA GLU A 179 -3.49 -17.93 2.29
C GLU A 179 -2.65 -17.05 1.37
N VAL A 180 -1.71 -16.32 1.97
CA VAL A 180 -0.75 -15.45 1.30
C VAL A 180 0.64 -15.75 1.86
N GLY A 181 1.67 -15.82 1.02
CA GLY A 181 3.05 -15.96 1.52
C GLY A 181 3.44 -14.73 2.33
N VAL A 182 4.03 -14.92 3.51
CA VAL A 182 4.42 -13.79 4.39
C VAL A 182 5.57 -12.95 3.81
N ASP A 183 6.22 -13.41 2.75
CA ASP A 183 7.22 -12.73 1.94
C ASP A 183 6.64 -11.95 0.75
N LYS A 184 5.33 -12.06 0.49
CA LYS A 184 4.67 -11.44 -0.67
C LYS A 184 3.88 -10.21 -0.26
N SER A 185 3.76 -9.27 -1.20
CA SER A 185 2.78 -8.20 -1.11
C SER A 185 1.36 -8.74 -1.39
N LEU A 186 0.35 -8.02 -0.90
CA LEU A 186 -1.07 -8.32 -1.13
C LEU A 186 -1.77 -7.09 -1.70
N THR A 187 -2.48 -7.27 -2.81
CA THR A 187 -3.38 -6.24 -3.36
C THR A 187 -4.84 -6.69 -3.22
N VAL A 188 -5.61 -5.91 -2.47
CA VAL A 188 -7.05 -6.08 -2.28
C VAL A 188 -7.80 -5.07 -3.14
N SER A 189 -8.59 -5.56 -4.07
CA SER A 189 -9.52 -4.76 -4.85
C SER A 189 -10.93 -4.87 -4.28
N ILE A 190 -11.54 -3.73 -3.96
CA ILE A 190 -12.97 -3.64 -3.66
C ILE A 190 -13.68 -3.04 -4.88
N THR A 191 -14.72 -3.72 -5.34
CA THR A 191 -15.59 -3.28 -6.44
C THR A 191 -16.96 -2.96 -5.88
N ALA A 192 -17.43 -1.72 -6.11
CA ALA A 192 -18.73 -1.25 -5.67
C ALA A 192 -19.88 -2.07 -6.28
N GLU A 193 -21.08 -1.92 -5.72
CA GLU A 193 -22.28 -2.62 -6.18
C GLU A 193 -22.60 -2.33 -7.66
N ASP A 194 -22.26 -1.13 -8.16
CA ASP A 194 -22.44 -0.74 -9.56
C ASP A 194 -21.51 -1.45 -10.56
N GLY A 195 -20.49 -2.16 -10.06
CA GLY A 195 -19.48 -2.85 -10.87
C GLY A 195 -18.49 -1.94 -11.62
N LYS A 196 -18.60 -0.62 -11.47
CA LYS A 196 -17.78 0.38 -12.17
C LYS A 196 -16.71 0.98 -11.26
N VAL A 197 -17.09 1.37 -10.04
CA VAL A 197 -16.12 1.95 -9.10
C VAL A 197 -15.29 0.84 -8.47
N LYS A 198 -13.97 0.96 -8.57
CA LYS A 198 -13.01 -0.01 -8.04
C LYS A 198 -11.87 0.70 -7.33
N ASN A 199 -11.66 0.38 -6.06
CA ASN A 199 -10.52 0.85 -5.28
C ASN A 199 -9.57 -0.31 -5.01
N ASN A 200 -8.27 -0.04 -5.11
CA ASN A 200 -7.22 -1.01 -4.82
C ASN A 200 -6.47 -0.59 -3.56
N TYR A 201 -6.17 -1.56 -2.71
CA TYR A 201 -5.46 -1.39 -1.45
C TYR A 201 -4.27 -2.33 -1.41
N THR A 202 -3.09 -1.82 -1.08
CA THR A 202 -1.86 -2.62 -1.09
C THR A 202 -1.27 -2.76 0.30
N LEU A 203 -0.88 -3.99 0.67
CA LEU A 203 0.03 -4.29 1.76
C LEU A 203 1.38 -4.68 1.14
N ASN A 204 2.42 -3.88 1.39
CA ASN A 204 3.72 -4.10 0.77
C ASN A 204 4.53 -5.22 1.44
N SER A 205 4.42 -5.36 2.76
CA SER A 205 5.07 -6.41 3.55
C SER A 205 4.17 -6.83 4.72
N PHE A 206 4.20 -8.12 5.07
CA PHE A 206 3.62 -8.62 6.31
C PHE A 206 4.59 -8.53 7.49
N ARG A 207 5.89 -8.56 7.19
CA ARG A 207 6.97 -8.67 8.16
C ARG A 207 7.49 -7.30 8.54
N ASP A 208 7.96 -7.20 9.78
CA ASP A 208 8.83 -6.12 10.21
C ASP A 208 10.17 -6.21 9.47
N GLU A 209 10.88 -5.08 9.50
CA GLU A 209 12.18 -4.96 8.86
C GLU A 209 13.26 -5.39 9.87
N GLU A 210 14.09 -6.37 9.51
CA GLU A 210 15.12 -6.92 10.41
C GLU A 210 15.97 -5.80 11.01
N GLY A 211 16.32 -4.80 10.21
CA GLY A 211 17.13 -3.68 10.66
C GLY A 211 16.46 -2.81 11.73
N LYS A 212 15.12 -2.64 11.72
CA LYS A 212 14.41 -1.96 12.81
C LYS A 212 14.47 -2.75 14.11
N LEU A 213 14.26 -4.08 14.03
CA LEU A 213 14.36 -4.96 15.18
C LEU A 213 15.78 -4.98 15.75
N LEU A 214 16.78 -5.09 14.88
CA LEU A 214 18.18 -5.01 15.26
C LEU A 214 18.38 -3.68 15.97
N ILE A 215 18.10 -2.52 15.37
CA ILE A 215 18.32 -1.21 16.00
C ILE A 215 17.68 -1.09 17.39
N ALA A 216 16.47 -1.61 17.58
CA ALA A 216 15.81 -1.62 18.89
C ALA A 216 16.53 -2.50 19.95
N GLN A 217 17.24 -3.54 19.51
CA GLN A 217 18.01 -4.48 20.33
C GLN A 217 19.49 -4.11 20.46
N SER A 218 19.92 -2.94 20.00
CA SER A 218 21.33 -2.56 20.04
C SER A 218 21.87 -2.52 21.47
N THR A 219 23.08 -3.05 21.65
CA THR A 219 23.75 -3.00 22.97
C THR A 219 24.38 -1.63 23.22
N ILE A 220 24.79 -0.95 22.15
CA ILE A 220 25.33 0.39 22.16
C ILE A 220 24.47 1.24 21.25
N LYS A 221 24.07 2.41 21.75
CA LYS A 221 23.42 3.48 21.00
C LYS A 221 24.01 4.80 21.45
N SER A 222 24.43 5.64 20.52
CA SER A 222 24.68 7.05 20.81
C SER A 222 24.19 7.95 19.71
N CYS A 223 23.61 9.06 20.12
CA CYS A 223 23.18 10.15 19.25
C CYS A 223 23.99 11.43 19.48
N GLU A 224 25.08 11.34 20.27
CA GLU A 224 25.99 12.46 20.51
C GLU A 224 26.80 12.74 19.24
N ALA A 225 26.92 14.01 18.86
CA ALA A 225 27.64 14.42 17.66
C ALA A 225 29.11 14.00 17.72
N PHE A 226 29.62 13.45 16.60
CA PHE A 226 30.98 12.92 16.45
C PHE A 226 31.33 11.80 17.45
N LYS A 227 30.32 11.15 18.04
CA LYS A 227 30.60 10.01 18.90
C LYS A 227 31.23 8.89 18.09
N THR A 228 32.31 8.34 18.61
CA THR A 228 32.97 7.17 18.03
C THR A 228 32.91 5.95 18.94
N PHE A 229 32.92 4.77 18.32
CA PHE A 229 33.10 3.47 18.99
C PHE A 229 34.03 2.58 18.16
N GLN A 230 35.07 2.03 18.81
CA GLN A 230 35.96 1.05 18.18
C GLN A 230 35.34 -0.36 18.24
N THR A 231 35.42 -1.11 17.15
CA THR A 231 35.06 -2.52 17.06
C THR A 231 36.07 -3.27 16.18
N GLY A 232 36.98 -4.03 16.82
CA GLY A 232 38.09 -4.67 16.11
C GLY A 232 38.96 -3.64 15.38
N GLU A 233 39.19 -3.84 14.09
CA GLU A 233 39.95 -2.92 13.21
C GLU A 233 39.11 -1.76 12.64
N PHE A 234 37.87 -1.60 13.10
CA PHE A 234 36.93 -0.61 12.59
C PHE A 234 36.55 0.41 13.68
N MET A 235 36.23 1.62 13.25
CA MET A 235 35.62 2.65 14.09
C MET A 235 34.30 3.09 13.47
N VAL A 236 33.23 3.17 14.25
CA VAL A 236 31.97 3.80 13.82
C VAL A 236 31.93 5.23 14.30
N GLU A 237 31.47 6.15 13.46
CA GLU A 237 31.37 7.57 13.77
C GLU A 237 29.97 8.12 13.51
N ASN A 238 29.44 8.87 14.50
CA ASN A 238 28.22 9.66 14.38
C ASN A 238 28.50 11.03 13.75
N ASN A 239 28.99 11.05 12.52
CA ASN A 239 29.60 12.23 11.89
C ASN A 239 28.54 13.28 11.46
N LEU A 240 28.30 14.25 12.34
CA LEU A 240 27.38 15.38 12.14
C LEU A 240 28.12 16.64 11.68
N TRP A 241 28.98 16.52 10.66
CA TRP A 241 29.87 17.60 10.24
C TRP A 241 29.19 18.85 9.69
N ASN A 242 28.00 18.75 9.08
CA ASN A 242 27.36 19.87 8.38
C ASN A 242 25.98 20.28 8.91
N VAL A 243 25.71 20.12 10.21
CA VAL A 243 24.40 20.45 10.81
C VAL A 243 24.29 21.88 11.32
N THR A 244 25.29 22.73 11.13
CA THR A 244 25.36 24.09 11.68
C THR A 244 24.24 25.00 11.16
N GLY A 245 23.71 24.75 9.95
CA GLY A 245 22.59 25.48 9.36
C GLY A 245 21.20 25.01 9.81
N LEU A 246 21.11 23.94 10.62
CA LEU A 246 19.84 23.36 11.05
C LEU A 246 19.44 23.84 12.45
N THR A 247 18.13 23.96 12.69
CA THR A 247 17.60 24.26 14.02
C THR A 247 17.92 23.13 15.00
N ALA A 248 18.49 23.44 16.16
CA ALA A 248 18.78 22.45 17.18
C ALA A 248 17.51 21.65 17.57
N GLY A 249 17.62 20.33 17.62
CA GLY A 249 16.51 19.42 17.91
C GLY A 249 15.56 19.14 16.73
N SER A 250 15.75 19.78 15.57
CA SER A 250 14.97 19.48 14.34
C SER A 250 15.44 18.23 13.59
N TYR A 251 16.57 17.65 14.00
CA TYR A 251 17.16 16.48 13.40
C TYR A 251 17.60 15.47 14.47
N SER A 252 17.80 14.22 14.05
CA SER A 252 18.44 13.19 14.86
C SER A 252 19.36 12.34 13.99
N LEU A 253 20.49 11.93 14.56
CA LEU A 253 21.36 10.90 14.02
C LEU A 253 21.92 10.10 15.19
N CYS A 254 21.80 8.78 15.10
CA CYS A 254 22.35 7.87 16.09
C CYS A 254 23.10 6.74 15.39
N VAL A 255 24.21 6.31 15.98
CA VAL A 255 24.96 5.11 15.58
C VAL A 255 24.80 3.98 16.59
N TYR A 256 24.91 2.76 16.09
CA TYR A 256 24.61 1.53 16.80
C TYR A 256 25.73 0.50 16.63
N ASN A 257 25.96 -0.28 17.68
CA ASN A 257 26.77 -1.50 17.64
C ASN A 257 26.06 -2.60 18.44
N TYR A 258 26.14 -3.83 17.96
CA TYR A 258 25.57 -5.02 18.58
C TYR A 258 26.68 -5.92 19.08
N ASN A 259 26.78 -6.08 20.40
CA ASN A 259 27.66 -7.06 21.03
C ASN A 259 27.00 -8.45 21.15
N ALA A 260 25.77 -8.62 20.65
CA ALA A 260 25.05 -9.88 20.71
C ALA A 260 25.41 -10.80 19.52
N ASP A 261 25.69 -12.07 19.82
CA ASP A 261 25.78 -13.19 18.88
C ASP A 261 26.99 -13.27 17.94
N SER A 262 28.15 -12.66 18.29
CA SER A 262 29.39 -12.78 17.50
C SER A 262 29.27 -12.34 16.02
N ARG A 263 28.20 -11.62 15.67
CA ARG A 263 27.99 -11.02 14.35
C ARG A 263 28.60 -9.62 14.30
N PHE A 264 29.25 -9.26 13.20
CA PHE A 264 29.62 -7.88 12.92
C PHE A 264 28.38 -7.12 12.48
N LEU A 265 27.75 -6.41 13.41
CA LEU A 265 26.59 -5.57 13.10
C LEU A 265 26.89 -4.15 13.55
N LEU A 266 26.80 -3.23 12.60
CA LEU A 266 26.88 -1.79 12.84
C LEU A 266 25.67 -1.14 12.18
N GLY A 267 25.36 0.08 12.56
CA GLY A 267 24.29 0.78 11.88
C GLY A 267 24.09 2.20 12.35
N TRP A 268 23.16 2.86 11.72
CA TRP A 268 22.76 4.22 12.06
C TRP A 268 21.32 4.48 11.67
N SER A 269 20.71 5.45 12.32
CA SER A 269 19.34 5.90 12.03
C SER A 269 19.30 7.40 12.07
N TRP A 270 18.51 7.99 11.19
CA TRP A 270 18.46 9.44 11.05
C TRP A 270 17.06 9.95 10.77
N ASP A 271 16.86 11.20 11.13
CA ASP A 271 15.71 12.00 10.72
C ASP A 271 16.19 13.44 10.52
N PHE A 272 16.33 13.86 9.27
CA PHE A 272 16.64 15.25 8.90
C PHE A 272 15.39 15.89 8.31
N PRO A 273 15.09 17.15 8.66
CA PRO A 273 13.85 17.81 8.26
C PRO A 273 13.78 17.96 6.73
N THR A 274 12.58 17.97 6.17
CA THR A 274 12.38 18.12 4.71
C THR A 274 12.90 19.45 4.16
N SER A 275 13.01 20.47 5.03
CA SER A 275 13.58 21.78 4.73
C SER A 275 15.11 21.81 4.76
N ALA A 276 15.78 20.74 5.20
CA ALA A 276 17.24 20.67 5.13
C ALA A 276 17.70 20.76 3.68
N THR A 277 18.83 21.42 3.46
CA THR A 277 19.47 21.53 2.15
C THR A 277 20.88 20.96 2.23
N ASN A 278 21.44 20.61 1.07
CA ASN A 278 22.77 19.98 0.98
C ASN A 278 22.88 18.69 1.80
N ILE A 279 24.11 18.20 1.98
CA ILE A 279 24.46 17.04 2.79
C ILE A 279 24.69 17.53 4.22
N ASN A 280 24.10 16.87 5.21
CA ASN A 280 24.07 17.32 6.59
C ASN A 280 24.96 16.46 7.51
N ALA A 281 25.18 15.21 7.14
CA ALA A 281 25.91 14.23 7.95
C ALA A 281 26.42 13.06 7.10
N TYR A 282 27.39 12.32 7.63
CA TYR A 282 27.95 11.12 7.02
C TYR A 282 28.21 10.01 8.07
N PRO A 283 27.18 9.43 8.71
CA PRO A 283 27.40 8.27 9.58
C PRO A 283 28.10 7.14 8.84
N GLU A 284 29.13 6.58 9.47
CA GLU A 284 30.11 5.78 8.74
C GLU A 284 30.84 4.76 9.62
N VAL A 285 31.42 3.75 8.95
CA VAL A 285 32.45 2.88 9.49
C VAL A 285 33.79 3.20 8.83
N ILE A 286 34.86 3.26 9.61
CA ILE A 286 36.21 3.69 9.22
C ILE A 286 37.19 2.55 9.43
N TYR A 287 37.98 2.25 8.40
CA TYR A 287 39.12 1.32 8.41
C TYR A 287 40.38 2.06 7.92
N GLY A 288 41.28 2.44 8.83
CA GLY A 288 42.49 3.20 8.54
C GLY A 288 42.58 4.50 9.35
N GLN A 289 43.31 5.48 8.85
CA GLN A 289 43.45 6.81 9.46
C GLN A 289 42.62 7.84 8.70
N LYS A 290 41.50 8.26 9.31
CA LYS A 290 40.77 9.45 8.89
C LYS A 290 41.63 10.70 9.12
N PRO A 291 41.79 11.63 8.16
CA PRO A 291 42.73 12.76 8.27
C PRO A 291 42.55 13.65 9.51
N TRP A 292 41.34 13.76 10.04
CA TRP A 292 41.03 14.55 11.24
C TRP A 292 41.36 13.84 12.56
N TYR A 293 41.78 12.57 12.51
CA TYR A 293 42.12 11.78 13.68
C TYR A 293 43.60 11.39 13.72
N PRO A 294 44.21 11.37 14.93
CA PRO A 294 45.64 11.12 15.08
C PRO A 294 46.03 9.65 14.91
N ASN A 295 45.06 8.73 15.03
CA ASN A 295 45.32 7.29 15.08
C ASN A 295 44.64 6.55 13.93
N THR A 296 45.30 5.51 13.43
CA THR A 296 44.70 4.53 12.50
C THR A 296 43.98 3.42 13.27
N THR A 297 42.90 2.88 12.69
CA THR A 297 42.18 1.73 13.26
C THR A 297 42.81 0.38 12.91
N THR A 298 43.74 0.33 11.95
CA THR A 298 44.40 -0.89 11.48
C THR A 298 45.88 -0.66 11.18
N ALA A 299 46.69 -1.72 11.20
CA ALA A 299 48.07 -1.66 10.73
C ALA A 299 48.19 -1.64 9.18
N GLN A 300 47.11 -1.93 8.45
CA GLN A 300 47.15 -2.06 6.98
C GLN A 300 47.09 -0.71 6.24
N LEU A 301 46.54 0.33 6.88
CA LEU A 301 46.44 1.68 6.34
C LEU A 301 46.89 2.69 7.41
N PRO A 302 47.49 3.84 7.03
CA PRO A 302 47.76 4.30 5.67
C PRO A 302 48.84 3.51 4.92
N LYS A 303 48.65 3.31 3.61
CA LYS A 303 49.57 2.55 2.74
C LYS A 303 49.87 3.30 1.46
N LYS A 304 51.14 3.24 1.03
CA LYS A 304 51.59 3.87 -0.21
C LYS A 304 50.90 3.23 -1.42
N ILE A 305 50.37 4.03 -2.34
CA ILE A 305 49.55 3.54 -3.46
C ILE A 305 50.34 2.59 -4.36
N GLY A 306 51.63 2.88 -4.61
CA GLY A 306 52.51 2.00 -5.38
C GLY A 306 52.76 0.62 -4.74
N GLU A 307 52.41 0.44 -3.47
CA GLU A 307 52.61 -0.78 -2.69
C GLU A 307 51.29 -1.43 -2.26
N LEU A 308 50.13 -0.85 -2.62
CA LEU A 308 48.82 -1.22 -2.09
C LEU A 308 48.51 -2.72 -2.25
N GLY A 309 48.92 -3.31 -3.38
CA GLY A 309 48.64 -4.70 -3.70
C GLY A 309 47.15 -4.90 -3.99
N LYS A 310 46.56 -5.96 -3.44
CA LYS A 310 45.13 -6.22 -3.53
C LYS A 310 44.39 -5.46 -2.41
N LEU A 311 43.33 -4.74 -2.77
CA LEU A 311 42.42 -4.10 -1.84
C LEU A 311 40.98 -4.22 -2.33
N LYS A 312 40.21 -5.10 -1.68
CA LYS A 312 38.79 -5.32 -1.99
C LYS A 312 37.95 -5.11 -0.74
N VAL A 313 36.73 -4.62 -0.90
CA VAL A 313 35.76 -4.54 0.20
C VAL A 313 34.53 -5.35 -0.15
N ASN A 314 34.12 -6.27 0.71
CA ASN A 314 32.84 -6.97 0.61
C ASN A 314 31.90 -6.43 1.68
N TYR A 315 30.72 -5.97 1.28
CA TYR A 315 29.74 -5.40 2.20
C TYR A 315 28.33 -5.95 1.93
N ASP A 316 27.51 -5.92 2.98
CA ASP A 316 26.07 -6.18 2.92
C ASP A 316 25.40 -5.23 3.93
N ILE A 317 24.59 -4.31 3.43
CA ILE A 317 23.87 -3.34 4.23
C ILE A 317 22.38 -3.43 3.93
N GLU A 318 21.56 -3.53 4.99
CA GLU A 318 20.13 -3.32 4.87
C GLU A 318 19.85 -1.85 5.09
N MET A 319 19.07 -1.24 4.20
CA MET A 319 18.76 0.18 4.27
C MET A 319 17.27 0.42 4.02
N HIS A 320 16.65 1.19 4.90
CA HIS A 320 15.27 1.65 4.75
C HIS A 320 15.24 3.16 4.68
N ILE A 321 14.65 3.68 3.60
CA ILE A 321 14.54 5.11 3.34
C ILE A 321 13.06 5.47 3.31
N GLU A 322 12.61 6.25 4.29
CA GLU A 322 11.24 6.74 4.34
C GLU A 322 11.04 7.88 3.32
N ARG A 323 12.05 8.75 3.18
CA ARG A 323 12.03 9.92 2.29
C ARG A 323 13.40 10.53 2.05
N GLY A 324 13.45 11.48 1.11
CA GLY A 324 14.54 12.46 0.96
C GLY A 324 15.69 12.03 0.05
N SER A 325 16.77 12.81 0.10
CA SER A 325 17.99 12.58 -0.66
C SER A 325 19.09 11.94 0.19
N TYR A 326 19.81 10.98 -0.39
CA TYR A 326 20.93 10.29 0.25
C TYR A 326 21.88 9.68 -0.78
N ASN A 327 23.07 9.29 -0.36
CA ASN A 327 23.86 8.24 -1.01
C ASN A 327 24.27 7.15 -0.01
N LEU A 328 24.74 6.03 -0.54
CA LEU A 328 25.50 4.99 0.15
C LEU A 328 26.85 4.94 -0.54
N ALA A 329 27.89 5.40 0.14
CA ALA A 329 29.17 5.66 -0.48
C ALA A 329 30.33 5.25 0.40
N PHE A 330 31.41 4.85 -0.25
CA PHE A 330 32.73 4.93 0.33
C PHE A 330 33.24 6.36 0.22
N ASP A 331 33.84 6.91 1.28
CA ASP A 331 34.44 8.24 1.31
C ASP A 331 35.90 8.16 1.81
N ASN A 332 36.81 7.89 0.87
CA ASN A 332 38.17 7.50 1.21
C ASN A 332 39.13 8.67 1.01
N TRP A 333 40.18 8.74 1.83
CA TRP A 333 41.14 9.85 1.75
C TRP A 333 42.48 9.40 1.17
N ILE A 334 43.00 10.18 0.21
CA ILE A 334 44.37 10.01 -0.32
C ILE A 334 45.20 11.22 0.08
N SER A 335 46.33 10.98 0.73
CA SER A 335 47.21 12.00 1.29
C SER A 335 48.61 11.96 0.67
N SER A 336 49.31 13.09 0.73
CA SER A 336 50.71 13.20 0.25
C SER A 336 51.74 12.61 1.22
N ALA A 337 51.34 12.25 2.44
CA ALA A 337 52.20 11.68 3.47
C ALA A 337 51.51 10.51 4.19
N LYS A 338 52.32 9.61 4.78
CA LYS A 338 51.82 8.44 5.51
C LYS A 338 50.95 8.81 6.71
N VAL A 339 51.30 9.88 7.44
CA VAL A 339 50.44 10.39 8.51
C VAL A 339 49.48 11.39 7.87
N ALA A 340 48.22 10.99 7.74
CA ALA A 340 47.20 11.84 7.15
C ALA A 340 46.85 12.99 8.10
N THR A 341 46.75 14.20 7.54
CA THR A 341 46.28 15.40 8.23
C THR A 341 45.43 16.21 7.25
N PRO A 342 44.52 17.09 7.70
CA PRO A 342 43.69 17.86 6.77
C PRO A 342 44.52 18.68 5.77
N GLY A 343 45.67 19.20 6.20
CA GLY A 343 46.55 20.01 5.35
C GLY A 343 47.37 19.24 4.31
N ASN A 344 47.31 17.89 4.31
CA ASN A 344 48.05 17.07 3.35
C ASN A 344 47.19 16.11 2.52
N VAL A 345 45.85 16.20 2.68
CA VAL A 345 44.89 15.54 1.79
C VAL A 345 45.08 16.06 0.37
N GLN A 346 45.10 15.13 -0.59
CA GLN A 346 45.19 15.43 -2.01
C GLN A 346 43.89 15.09 -2.74
N PHE A 347 43.22 14.00 -2.34
CA PHE A 347 41.96 13.58 -2.94
C PHE A 347 40.97 13.12 -1.88
N GLU A 348 39.71 13.50 -2.10
CA GLU A 348 38.54 12.80 -1.60
C GLU A 348 38.11 11.80 -2.67
N PHE A 349 38.23 10.51 -2.36
CA PHE A 349 38.03 9.41 -3.29
C PHE A 349 36.77 8.63 -2.92
N MET A 350 35.67 9.00 -3.56
CA MET A 350 34.38 8.41 -3.30
C MET A 350 34.03 7.27 -4.26
N ILE A 351 33.30 6.28 -3.75
CA ILE A 351 32.69 5.20 -4.55
C ILE A 351 31.23 5.05 -4.11
N TRP A 352 30.29 5.49 -4.93
CA TRP A 352 28.86 5.46 -4.58
C TRP A 352 28.22 4.18 -5.10
N GLU A 353 27.66 3.38 -4.19
CA GLU A 353 27.04 2.10 -4.51
C GLU A 353 25.51 2.19 -4.64
N ASP A 354 24.87 3.12 -3.93
CA ASP A 354 23.45 3.46 -4.03
C ASP A 354 23.27 4.96 -3.81
N TYR A 355 22.22 5.57 -4.36
CA TYR A 355 21.94 7.00 -4.20
C TYR A 355 20.53 7.38 -4.67
N GLN A 356 19.98 8.43 -4.08
CA GLN A 356 18.68 8.98 -4.45
C GLN A 356 18.71 10.50 -4.35
N ASN A 357 18.30 11.18 -5.42
CA ASN A 357 18.18 12.65 -5.48
C ASN A 357 19.46 13.40 -5.07
N LEU A 358 20.62 12.76 -5.18
CA LEU A 358 21.95 13.34 -5.08
C LEU A 358 22.73 12.99 -6.35
N GLU A 359 23.65 13.86 -6.71
CA GLU A 359 24.62 13.65 -7.78
C GLU A 359 26.03 13.90 -7.23
N PRO A 360 27.05 13.14 -7.66
CA PRO A 360 28.43 13.43 -7.28
C PRO A 360 28.85 14.82 -7.70
N PHE A 361 29.72 15.46 -6.91
CA PHE A 361 30.27 16.74 -7.29
C PHE A 361 31.19 16.66 -8.51
N GLY A 362 31.34 17.79 -9.19
CA GLY A 362 32.25 17.96 -10.31
C GLY A 362 31.62 17.63 -11.65
N THR A 363 32.46 17.23 -12.59
CA THR A 363 32.05 17.00 -13.98
C THR A 363 32.17 15.53 -14.33
N PHE A 364 31.12 14.99 -14.97
CA PHE A 364 31.17 13.65 -15.57
C PHE A 364 32.30 13.58 -16.60
N LYS A 365 33.10 12.53 -16.53
CA LYS A 365 34.23 12.29 -17.45
C LYS A 365 33.94 11.14 -18.41
N GLU A 366 33.68 9.96 -17.87
CA GLU A 366 33.43 8.74 -18.65
C GLU A 366 32.75 7.67 -17.79
N THR A 367 32.34 6.56 -18.41
CA THR A 367 31.94 5.35 -17.69
C THR A 367 33.11 4.39 -17.62
N VAL A 368 33.47 3.97 -16.41
CA VAL A 368 34.57 3.06 -16.11
C VAL A 368 33.99 1.69 -15.77
N ASN A 369 34.42 0.66 -16.50
CA ASN A 369 34.03 -0.72 -16.23
C ASN A 369 35.08 -1.38 -15.35
N THR A 370 34.64 -2.03 -14.27
CA THR A 370 35.48 -2.81 -13.36
C THR A 370 35.03 -4.26 -13.30
N THR A 371 35.80 -5.11 -12.62
CA THR A 371 35.44 -6.52 -12.39
C THR A 371 34.05 -6.69 -11.77
N ASN A 372 33.68 -5.89 -10.76
CA ASN A 372 32.40 -6.02 -10.04
C ASN A 372 31.36 -4.94 -10.40
N GLY A 373 31.44 -4.35 -11.59
CA GLY A 373 30.41 -3.45 -12.14
C GLY A 373 30.96 -2.20 -12.79
N SER A 374 30.06 -1.31 -13.22
CA SER A 374 30.42 -0.09 -13.94
C SER A 374 30.06 1.15 -13.14
N TYR A 375 30.86 2.20 -13.31
CA TYR A 375 30.73 3.46 -12.60
C TYR A 375 30.80 4.64 -13.55
N LYS A 376 29.96 5.65 -13.34
CA LYS A 376 30.15 6.98 -13.90
C LYS A 376 31.23 7.69 -13.09
N PHE A 377 32.31 8.11 -13.75
CA PHE A 377 33.42 8.81 -13.12
C PHE A 377 33.22 10.32 -13.17
N TYR A 378 33.32 10.97 -12.01
CA TYR A 378 33.22 12.42 -11.83
C TYR A 378 34.49 12.96 -11.19
N MET A 379 34.86 14.20 -11.55
CA MET A 379 35.99 14.90 -10.96
C MET A 379 35.76 16.41 -10.93
N GLY A 380 36.16 17.05 -9.84
CA GLY A 380 36.09 18.49 -9.65
C GLY A 380 36.97 19.00 -8.51
N GLU A 381 37.09 20.32 -8.42
CA GLU A 381 37.84 21.00 -7.35
C GLU A 381 36.83 21.74 -6.46
N PRO A 382 36.49 21.21 -5.27
CA PRO A 382 35.54 21.82 -4.35
C PRO A 382 36.05 23.17 -3.84
N THR A 383 35.11 24.09 -3.54
CA THR A 383 35.43 25.45 -3.09
C THR A 383 34.94 25.76 -1.67
N TRP A 384 34.27 24.80 -1.03
CA TRP A 384 33.68 24.96 0.31
C TRP A 384 34.61 24.51 1.44
N GLU A 385 35.88 24.22 1.14
CA GLU A 385 36.78 23.62 2.10
C GLU A 385 37.28 24.58 3.18
N PRO A 386 37.63 24.05 4.38
CA PRO A 386 38.28 24.82 5.42
C PRO A 386 39.52 25.55 4.89
N ALA A 387 39.77 26.75 5.42
CA ALA A 387 40.95 27.52 5.05
C ALA A 387 42.24 26.71 5.32
N GLY A 388 43.01 26.45 4.26
CA GLY A 388 44.27 25.71 4.33
C GLY A 388 44.19 24.23 3.91
N SER A 389 43.01 23.73 3.54
CA SER A 389 42.86 22.45 2.83
C SER A 389 42.41 22.67 1.39
N ASN A 390 42.95 21.87 0.47
CA ASN A 390 42.51 21.81 -0.91
C ASN A 390 42.73 20.38 -1.41
N TRP A 391 41.69 19.74 -1.90
CA TRP A 391 41.78 18.41 -2.48
C TRP A 391 40.95 18.34 -3.75
N THR A 392 41.33 17.46 -4.66
CA THR A 392 40.50 17.13 -5.80
C THR A 392 39.44 16.12 -5.38
N TYR A 393 38.18 16.41 -5.66
CA TYR A 393 37.09 15.45 -5.52
C TYR A 393 37.09 14.49 -6.71
N VAL A 394 37.11 13.19 -6.43
CA VAL A 394 36.95 12.13 -7.44
C VAL A 394 35.90 11.12 -6.97
N ALA A 395 34.90 10.86 -7.81
CA ALA A 395 33.82 9.95 -7.45
C ALA A 395 33.50 8.95 -8.56
N PHE A 396 33.28 7.71 -8.16
CA PHE A 396 32.79 6.63 -9.02
C PHE A 396 31.39 6.26 -8.58
N ALA A 397 30.38 6.72 -9.31
CA ALA A 397 28.97 6.43 -8.99
C ALA A 397 28.44 5.28 -9.82
N ARG A 398 27.96 4.21 -9.15
CA ARG A 398 27.57 2.96 -9.80
C ARG A 398 26.41 3.17 -10.78
N THR A 399 26.48 2.53 -11.94
CA THR A 399 25.39 2.59 -12.94
C THR A 399 24.19 1.75 -12.49
N ASP A 400 24.45 0.58 -11.92
CA ASP A 400 23.46 -0.30 -11.33
C ASP A 400 23.58 -0.23 -9.81
N LYS A 401 22.65 0.44 -9.14
CA LYS A 401 22.71 0.65 -7.69
C LYS A 401 22.54 -0.68 -6.92
N ARG A 402 23.24 -0.84 -5.79
CA ARG A 402 23.16 -2.03 -4.93
C ARG A 402 23.48 -1.75 -3.47
N GLN A 403 22.97 -2.63 -2.60
CA GLN A 403 23.18 -2.57 -1.15
C GLN A 403 24.02 -3.74 -0.61
N ALA A 404 24.50 -4.64 -1.47
CA ALA A 404 25.43 -5.70 -1.09
C ALA A 404 26.32 -6.11 -2.26
N GLY A 405 27.61 -6.33 -2.02
CA GLY A 405 28.53 -6.84 -3.02
C GLY A 405 30.00 -6.59 -2.71
N LYS A 406 30.85 -6.93 -3.69
CA LYS A 406 32.29 -6.69 -3.65
C LYS A 406 32.68 -5.45 -4.46
N VAL A 407 33.55 -4.62 -3.90
CA VAL A 407 34.11 -3.41 -4.50
C VAL A 407 35.61 -3.59 -4.72
N ASP A 408 36.06 -3.32 -5.94
CA ASP A 408 37.44 -3.42 -6.38
C ASP A 408 38.18 -2.10 -6.20
N VAL A 409 38.47 -1.72 -4.95
CA VAL A 409 39.06 -0.41 -4.64
C VAL A 409 40.44 -0.24 -5.28
N ASP A 410 41.25 -1.30 -5.27
CA ASP A 410 42.54 -1.36 -5.97
C ASP A 410 42.44 -1.10 -7.48
N GLU A 411 41.40 -1.61 -8.15
CA GLU A 411 41.18 -1.44 -9.59
C GLU A 411 40.83 0.01 -9.94
N LEU A 412 39.99 0.65 -9.11
CA LEU A 412 39.65 2.06 -9.25
C LEU A 412 40.86 2.98 -8.98
N ILE A 413 41.67 2.68 -7.97
CA ILE A 413 42.93 3.40 -7.72
C ILE A 413 43.92 3.21 -8.87
N ALA A 414 44.06 1.98 -9.39
CA ALA A 414 44.92 1.69 -10.54
C ALA A 414 44.46 2.46 -11.79
N TYR A 415 43.15 2.59 -12.00
CA TYR A 415 42.58 3.44 -13.04
C TYR A 415 43.02 4.91 -12.87
N LEU A 416 42.86 5.50 -11.67
CA LEU A 416 43.27 6.88 -11.38
C LEU A 416 44.77 7.09 -11.61
N VAL A 417 45.61 6.13 -11.21
CA VAL A 417 47.06 6.15 -11.47
C VAL A 417 47.36 6.07 -12.97
N SER A 418 46.66 5.21 -13.72
CA SER A 418 46.87 5.04 -15.17
C SER A 418 46.53 6.31 -15.98
N LYS A 419 45.58 7.11 -15.49
CA LYS A 419 45.20 8.41 -16.06
C LYS A 419 46.13 9.55 -15.61
N GLY A 420 47.09 9.27 -14.74
CA GLY A 420 47.99 10.29 -14.16
C GLY A 420 47.30 11.23 -13.18
N ILE A 421 46.12 10.87 -12.67
CA ILE A 421 45.36 11.69 -11.72
C ILE A 421 45.96 11.55 -10.32
N VAL A 422 46.25 10.31 -9.91
CA VAL A 422 46.82 10.00 -8.59
C VAL A 422 48.25 9.49 -8.73
N SER A 423 49.16 9.99 -7.88
CA SER A 423 50.54 9.52 -7.85
C SER A 423 50.67 8.18 -7.10
N LYS A 424 51.55 7.30 -7.59
CA LYS A 424 51.95 6.08 -6.85
C LYS A 424 52.67 6.41 -5.54
N ASP A 425 53.19 7.62 -5.39
CA ASP A 425 53.87 8.08 -4.18
C ASP A 425 52.92 8.60 -3.09
N SER A 426 51.65 8.83 -3.42
CA SER A 426 50.61 9.17 -2.46
C SER A 426 50.24 7.97 -1.58
N TYR A 427 49.51 8.23 -0.50
CA TYR A 427 49.07 7.23 0.48
C TYR A 427 47.56 7.16 0.49
N LEU A 428 47.00 5.95 0.41
CA LEU A 428 45.61 5.72 0.78
C LEU A 428 45.54 5.67 2.30
N SER A 429 44.76 6.58 2.90
CA SER A 429 44.75 6.82 4.34
C SER A 429 43.70 5.98 5.06
N SER A 430 42.50 5.89 4.51
CA SER A 430 41.36 5.16 5.08
C SER A 430 40.45 4.57 4.01
N ILE A 431 39.66 3.58 4.43
CA ILE A 431 38.42 3.15 3.79
C ILE A 431 37.28 3.50 4.72
N GLU A 432 36.41 4.42 4.30
CA GLU A 432 35.25 4.87 5.10
C GLU A 432 33.99 4.52 4.31
N PHE A 433 32.97 3.96 4.95
CA PHE A 433 31.73 3.52 4.30
C PHE A 433 30.51 3.94 5.11
N GLY A 434 29.57 4.62 4.46
CA GLY A 434 28.50 5.32 5.15
C GLY A 434 27.44 5.86 4.21
N ASN A 435 26.57 6.71 4.76
CA ASN A 435 25.55 7.41 3.98
C ASN A 435 25.74 8.92 4.06
N GLU A 436 25.88 9.64 2.94
CA GLU A 436 25.72 11.10 2.96
C GLU A 436 24.23 11.42 3.01
N LEU A 437 23.82 12.15 4.05
CA LEU A 437 22.42 12.37 4.39
C LEU A 437 21.97 13.80 4.05
N GLY A 438 21.08 13.93 3.07
CA GLY A 438 20.39 15.18 2.77
C GLY A 438 19.13 15.36 3.63
N ASN A 439 18.02 15.74 3.00
CA ASN A 439 16.74 15.94 3.68
C ASN A 439 15.95 14.63 3.89
N THR A 440 16.63 13.64 4.47
CA THR A 440 16.19 12.24 4.51
C THR A 440 15.82 11.76 5.91
N LYS A 441 15.04 10.68 5.96
CA LYS A 441 14.73 9.92 7.17
C LYS A 441 14.83 8.44 6.84
N GLY A 442 15.44 7.68 7.73
CA GLY A 442 15.70 6.27 7.47
C GLY A 442 16.63 5.64 8.50
N TYR A 443 17.08 4.43 8.16
CA TYR A 443 18.11 3.73 8.90
C TYR A 443 18.90 2.78 7.99
N SER A 444 20.09 2.42 8.46
CA SER A 444 20.97 1.44 7.82
C SER A 444 21.50 0.47 8.87
N VAL A 445 21.59 -0.81 8.51
CA VAL A 445 22.24 -1.85 9.31
C VAL A 445 23.25 -2.60 8.45
N LEU A 446 24.52 -2.39 8.73
CA LEU A 446 25.66 -3.04 8.09
C LEU A 446 25.85 -4.43 8.69
N LYS A 447 25.48 -5.45 7.90
CA LYS A 447 25.49 -6.86 8.30
C LYS A 447 26.84 -7.53 8.03
N THR A 448 27.55 -7.05 7.02
CA THR A 448 28.89 -7.51 6.66
C THR A 448 29.72 -6.32 6.21
N PHE A 449 30.96 -6.24 6.67
CA PHE A 449 31.97 -5.33 6.14
C PHE A 449 33.34 -5.97 6.29
N VAL A 450 33.92 -6.41 5.18
CA VAL A 450 35.19 -7.15 5.16
C VAL A 450 36.13 -6.45 4.20
N VAL A 451 37.26 -5.97 4.72
CA VAL A 451 38.34 -5.39 3.93
C VAL A 451 39.41 -6.46 3.71
N GLU A 452 39.61 -6.86 2.46
CA GLU A 452 40.64 -7.81 2.03
C GLU A 452 41.88 -7.07 1.54
N THR A 453 42.96 -7.12 2.32
CA THR A 453 44.30 -6.62 1.93
C THR A 453 45.27 -7.78 1.74
N ARG A 454 46.05 -7.78 0.64
CA ARG A 454 47.18 -8.73 0.42
C ARG A 454 48.29 -8.13 -0.41
#